data_AF-A0A5C5WRU1-F1
#
_entry.id   AF-A0A5C5WRU1-F1
#
_cell.length_a   1.000
_cell.length_b   1.000
_cell.length_c   1.000
_cell.angle_alpha   90.00
_cell.angle_beta   90.00
_cell.angle_gamma   90.00
#
_symmetry.space_group_name_H-M   'P 1'
#
loop_
_entity.id
_entity.type
_entity.pdbx_description
1 polymer ?
#
loop_
_entity_poly.entity_id
_entity_poly.type
_entity_poly.pdbx_seq_one_letter_code
_entity_poly.pdbx_strand_id
1 'polypeptide(L)'
;MKFDCPSGADAVAAAISWPDWGEWFSWLGPTGTVSLAIALVLLCTVSWGLNLISLPGNWIAVALIALYAWLGPDEGRAQIGFVATGVAFGFAMLGEVIELVAGALGAQKAGASRRSTLFAMIGSMVGAIGGAFVGIPVPVIGPVIAAILFGGLGATAGAMYGEWSDGRSWRESWTIGHAAFWGRTFGALGKIMAGLAIIVITVVGVLF
;
A
#
# COMPACT_ATOMS: atom_id res chain seq x y z
N MET A 1 18.31 64.55 10.36
CA MET A 1 17.93 63.32 9.64
C MET A 1 19.19 62.48 9.48
N LYS A 2 19.37 61.42 10.28
CA LYS A 2 20.42 60.42 10.07
C LYS A 2 19.79 59.30 9.24
N PHE A 3 20.33 59.05 8.05
CA PHE A 3 20.08 57.82 7.32
C PHE A 3 20.99 56.75 7.94
N ASP A 4 20.41 55.84 8.72
CA ASP A 4 21.13 54.64 9.15
C ASP A 4 21.31 53.73 7.94
N CYS A 5 22.57 53.43 7.61
CA CYS A 5 22.93 52.43 6.62
C CYS A 5 22.74 51.05 7.26
N PRO A 6 22.08 50.07 6.59
CA PRO A 6 21.91 48.74 7.16
C PRO A 6 23.27 48.12 7.47
N SER A 7 23.41 47.47 8.61
CA SER A 7 24.65 46.80 8.96
C SER A 7 24.83 45.59 8.03
N GLY A 8 26.08 45.20 7.75
CA GLY A 8 26.38 44.08 6.86
C GLY A 8 25.74 42.75 7.30
N ALA A 9 25.37 42.61 8.57
CA ALA A 9 24.66 41.44 9.10
C ALA A 9 23.21 41.36 8.60
N ASP A 10 22.54 42.51 8.45
CA ASP A 10 21.15 42.61 8.02
C ASP A 10 21.02 42.26 6.52
N ALA A 11 22.04 42.64 5.75
CA ALA A 11 22.15 42.30 4.33
C ALA A 11 22.42 40.79 4.10
N VAL A 12 23.19 40.14 4.98
CA VAL A 12 23.44 38.69 4.90
C VAL A 12 22.22 37.89 5.36
N ALA A 13 21.50 38.36 6.39
CA ALA A 13 20.24 37.74 6.81
C ALA A 13 19.16 37.83 5.70
N ALA A 14 19.09 38.95 4.97
CA ALA A 14 18.20 39.10 3.81
C ALA A 14 18.64 38.26 2.59
N ALA A 15 19.95 38.06 2.40
CA ALA A 15 20.47 37.21 1.31
C ALA A 15 20.31 35.70 1.58
N ILE A 16 20.11 35.31 2.84
CA ILE A 16 19.83 33.94 3.29
C ILE A 16 18.38 33.87 3.82
N SER A 17 17.43 34.49 3.12
CA SER A 17 16.02 34.22 3.37
C SER A 17 15.68 32.87 2.76
N TRP A 18 15.41 31.86 3.59
CA TRP A 18 14.80 30.62 3.13
C TRP A 18 13.45 30.95 2.47
N PRO A 19 13.03 30.22 1.41
CA PRO A 19 11.71 30.41 0.83
C PRO A 19 10.66 30.30 1.93
N ASP A 20 9.80 31.33 2.05
CA ASP A 20 8.62 31.22 2.90
C ASP A 20 7.65 30.27 2.21
N TRP A 21 7.73 28.98 2.58
CA TRP A 21 6.87 27.94 2.07
C TRP A 21 5.37 28.25 2.31
N GLY A 22 5.06 29.16 3.24
CA GLY A 22 3.70 29.68 3.47
C GLY A 22 3.10 30.41 2.27
N GLU A 23 3.92 31.07 1.42
CA GLU A 23 3.41 31.74 0.22
C GLU A 23 2.98 30.75 -0.87
N TRP A 24 3.63 29.58 -0.97
CA TRP A 24 3.25 28.51 -1.90
C TRP A 24 1.93 27.84 -1.51
N PHE A 25 1.45 28.03 -0.29
CA PHE A 25 0.16 27.51 0.17
C PHE A 25 -0.86 28.60 0.43
N SER A 26 -0.50 29.87 0.21
CA SER A 26 -1.40 31.02 0.35
C SER A 26 -2.63 30.94 -0.57
N TRP A 27 -2.53 30.23 -1.71
CA TRP A 27 -3.67 29.95 -2.59
C TRP A 27 -4.50 28.73 -2.16
N LEU A 28 -4.02 27.89 -1.23
CA LEU A 28 -4.83 26.85 -0.60
C LEU A 28 -5.74 27.53 0.43
N GLY A 29 -6.72 28.28 -0.07
CA GLY A 29 -7.89 28.62 0.74
C GLY A 29 -8.56 27.35 1.29
N PRO A 30 -9.63 27.48 2.08
CA PRO A 30 -10.34 26.33 2.66
C PRO A 30 -10.67 25.22 1.64
N THR A 31 -11.01 25.61 0.41
CA THR A 31 -11.27 24.71 -0.72
C THR A 31 -10.06 23.88 -1.17
N GLY A 32 -8.85 24.45 -1.14
CA GLY A 32 -7.63 23.78 -1.53
C GLY A 32 -7.25 22.68 -0.55
N THR A 33 -7.38 22.95 0.75
CA THR A 33 -7.12 21.97 1.82
C THR A 33 -8.06 20.77 1.73
N VAL A 34 -9.35 21.02 1.52
CA VAL A 34 -10.35 19.95 1.31
C VAL A 34 -10.03 19.14 0.05
N SER A 35 -9.62 19.80 -1.03
CA SER A 35 -9.26 19.11 -2.28
C SER A 35 -8.06 18.19 -2.10
N LEU A 36 -7.03 18.63 -1.36
CA LEU A 36 -5.84 17.83 -1.06
C LEU A 36 -6.19 16.64 -0.15
N ALA A 37 -7.04 16.82 0.85
CA ALA A 37 -7.53 15.74 1.71
C ALA A 37 -8.32 14.68 0.92
N ILE A 38 -9.22 15.11 0.02
CA ILE A 38 -9.94 14.19 -0.88
C ILE A 38 -8.97 13.45 -1.78
N ALA A 39 -8.02 14.15 -2.39
CA ALA A 39 -7.00 13.53 -3.25
C ALA A 39 -6.18 12.49 -2.48
N LEU A 40 -5.77 12.80 -1.24
CA LEU A 40 -5.04 11.86 -0.39
C LEU A 40 -5.83 10.57 -0.15
N VAL A 41 -7.10 10.68 0.26
CA VAL A 41 -7.96 9.51 0.52
C VAL A 41 -8.16 8.67 -0.74
N LEU A 42 -8.39 9.32 -1.89
CA LEU A 42 -8.54 8.64 -3.18
C LEU A 42 -7.25 7.91 -3.58
N LEU A 43 -6.10 8.56 -3.47
CA LEU A 43 -4.80 7.95 -3.78
C LEU A 43 -4.46 6.80 -2.82
N CYS A 44 -4.81 6.92 -1.53
CA CYS A 44 -4.69 5.82 -0.57
C CYS A 44 -5.61 4.64 -0.95
N THR A 45 -6.82 4.91 -1.43
CA THR A 45 -7.77 3.88 -1.89
C THR A 45 -7.27 3.18 -3.16
N VAL A 46 -6.71 3.93 -4.11
CA VAL A 46 -6.07 3.35 -5.31
C VAL A 46 -4.87 2.50 -4.89
N SER A 47 -4.02 3.02 -4.00
CA SER A 47 -2.86 2.30 -3.46
C SER A 47 -3.28 1.01 -2.76
N TRP A 48 -4.37 1.03 -2.01
CA TRP A 48 -4.96 -0.16 -1.40
C TRP A 48 -5.39 -1.20 -2.44
N GLY A 49 -5.99 -0.76 -3.55
CA GLY A 49 -6.36 -1.64 -4.66
C GLY A 49 -5.17 -2.36 -5.30
N LEU A 50 -3.97 -1.75 -5.28
CA LEU A 50 -2.74 -2.39 -5.78
C LEU A 50 -2.35 -3.64 -4.96
N ASN A 51 -2.75 -3.73 -3.70
CA ASN A 51 -2.51 -4.93 -2.89
C ASN A 51 -3.21 -6.17 -3.47
N LEU A 52 -4.32 -6.00 -4.19
CA LEU A 52 -5.05 -7.12 -4.83
C LEU A 52 -4.18 -7.84 -5.85
N ILE A 53 -3.28 -7.13 -6.52
CA ILE A 53 -2.37 -7.67 -7.53
C ILE A 53 -0.95 -7.92 -6.98
N SER A 54 -0.81 -8.04 -5.66
CA SER A 54 0.46 -8.33 -4.96
C SER A 54 1.50 -7.21 -5.01
N LEU A 55 1.09 -5.96 -5.27
CA LEU A 55 2.01 -4.81 -5.19
C LEU A 55 2.11 -4.27 -3.75
N PRO A 56 3.18 -3.52 -3.43
CA PRO A 56 3.40 -2.90 -2.11
C PRO A 56 2.50 -1.65 -1.91
N GLY A 57 1.19 -1.81 -2.09
CA GLY A 57 0.22 -0.72 -2.06
C GLY A 57 0.18 0.04 -0.73
N ASN A 58 0.29 -0.68 0.39
CA ASN A 58 0.30 -0.07 1.72
C ASN A 58 1.51 0.87 1.93
N TRP A 59 2.67 0.55 1.36
CA TRP A 59 3.84 1.43 1.41
C TRP A 59 3.63 2.73 0.65
N ILE A 60 2.97 2.66 -0.51
CA ILE A 60 2.61 3.85 -1.29
C ILE A 60 1.65 4.72 -0.48
N ALA A 61 0.62 4.12 0.15
CA ALA A 61 -0.30 4.86 1.02
C ALA A 61 0.44 5.55 2.18
N VAL A 62 1.35 4.87 2.87
CA VAL A 62 2.15 5.48 3.96
C VAL A 62 3.04 6.61 3.45
N ALA A 63 3.67 6.46 2.29
CA ALA A 63 4.48 7.53 1.69
C ALA A 63 3.63 8.77 1.37
N LEU A 64 2.41 8.57 0.85
CA LEU A 64 1.47 9.67 0.59
C LEU A 64 1.02 10.35 1.88
N ILE A 65 0.72 9.59 2.93
CA ILE A 65 0.35 10.12 4.24
C ILE A 65 1.51 10.90 4.86
N ALA A 66 2.74 10.37 4.77
CA ALA A 66 3.94 11.05 5.25
C ALA A 66 4.21 12.35 4.48
N LEU A 67 4.03 12.33 3.16
CA LEU A 67 4.15 13.52 2.33
C LEU A 67 3.10 14.57 2.69
N TYR A 68 1.86 14.15 2.93
CA TYR A 68 0.79 15.04 3.38
C TYR A 68 1.06 15.57 4.80
N ALA A 69 1.58 14.76 5.72
CA ALA A 69 1.94 15.19 7.06
C ALA A 69 3.11 16.19 7.07
N TRP A 70 3.93 16.22 6.01
CA TRP A 70 5.07 17.12 5.89
C TRP A 70 4.76 18.40 5.08
N LEU A 71 4.01 18.28 3.98
CA LEU A 71 3.68 19.40 3.09
C LEU A 71 2.27 19.97 3.29
N GLY A 72 1.44 19.28 4.07
CA GLY A 72 0.05 19.67 4.33
C GLY A 72 -0.05 20.78 5.36
N PRO A 73 -1.29 21.16 5.72
CA PRO A 73 -1.54 22.24 6.67
C PRO A 73 -0.93 21.96 8.04
N ASP A 74 -0.20 22.93 8.59
CA ASP A 74 0.38 22.87 9.94
C ASP A 74 -0.65 23.07 11.06
N GLU A 75 -1.82 23.64 10.74
CA GLU A 75 -2.91 23.88 11.68
C GLU A 75 -4.28 23.62 11.01
N GLY A 76 -5.23 23.07 11.76
CA GLY A 76 -6.62 22.89 11.35
C GLY A 76 -7.11 21.44 11.31
N ARG A 77 -8.40 21.25 10.99
CA ARG A 77 -9.12 19.96 11.11
C ARG A 77 -8.70 18.88 10.11
N ALA A 78 -7.90 19.25 9.11
CA ALA A 78 -7.41 18.34 8.09
C ALA A 78 -5.92 17.97 8.30
N GLN A 79 -5.31 18.41 9.41
CA GLN A 79 -3.92 18.14 9.69
C GLN A 79 -3.71 16.68 10.09
N ILE A 80 -2.85 15.97 9.35
CA ILE A 80 -2.38 14.65 9.73
C ILE A 80 -1.03 14.80 10.43
N GLY A 81 -0.98 14.49 11.73
CA GLY A 81 0.26 14.47 12.48
C GLY A 81 1.10 13.20 12.28
N PHE A 82 2.38 13.28 12.64
CA PHE A 82 3.34 12.17 12.57
C PHE A 82 2.91 10.91 13.35
N VAL A 83 2.06 11.05 14.37
CA VAL A 83 1.51 9.90 15.11
C VAL A 83 0.63 9.04 14.20
N ALA A 84 -0.29 9.64 13.45
CA ALA A 84 -1.15 8.92 12.52
C ALA A 84 -0.33 8.24 11.41
N THR A 85 0.70 8.94 10.90
CA THR A 85 1.68 8.37 9.95
C THR A 85 2.42 7.17 10.53
N GLY A 86 2.87 7.25 11.79
CA GLY A 86 3.55 6.15 12.48
C GLY A 86 2.64 4.94 12.71
N VAL A 87 1.37 5.15 13.06
CA VAL A 87 0.39 4.08 13.18
C VAL A 87 0.10 3.44 11.82
N ALA A 88 -0.08 4.24 10.76
CA ALA A 88 -0.27 3.75 9.40
C ALA A 88 0.94 2.93 8.92
N PHE A 89 2.16 3.38 9.21
CA PHE A 89 3.39 2.62 8.96
C PHE A 89 3.38 1.26 9.68
N GLY A 90 2.96 1.24 10.95
CA GLY A 90 2.83 0.00 11.72
C GLY A 90 1.86 -1.00 11.08
N PHE A 91 0.70 -0.53 10.61
CA PHE A 91 -0.24 -1.37 9.86
C PHE A 91 0.32 -1.84 8.52
N ALA A 92 1.00 -0.97 7.76
CA ALA A 92 1.62 -1.35 6.50
C ALA A 92 2.64 -2.48 6.71
N MET A 93 3.53 -2.31 7.70
CA MET A 93 4.51 -3.32 8.08
C MET A 93 3.83 -4.62 8.52
N LEU A 94 2.79 -4.55 9.36
CA LEU A 94 2.05 -5.73 9.82
C LEU A 94 1.42 -6.49 8.64
N GLY A 95 0.77 -5.79 7.72
CA GLY A 95 0.15 -6.41 6.55
C GLY A 95 1.15 -7.13 5.64
N GLU A 96 2.32 -6.52 5.41
CA GLU A 96 3.39 -7.12 4.61
C GLU A 96 4.00 -8.33 5.31
N VAL A 97 4.24 -8.24 6.62
CA VAL A 97 4.71 -9.39 7.41
C VAL A 97 3.70 -10.53 7.36
N ILE A 98 2.40 -10.26 7.52
CA ILE A 98 1.36 -11.29 7.43
C ILE A 98 1.37 -11.97 6.05
N GLU A 99 1.45 -11.20 4.96
CA GLU A 99 1.49 -11.75 3.61
C GLU A 99 2.74 -12.61 3.37
N LEU A 100 3.91 -12.11 3.76
CA LEU A 100 5.17 -12.82 3.61
C LEU A 100 5.22 -14.09 4.45
N VAL A 101 4.77 -14.03 5.70
CA VAL A 101 4.76 -15.17 6.62
C VAL A 101 3.73 -16.21 6.17
N ALA A 102 2.52 -15.80 5.78
CA ALA A 102 1.49 -16.73 5.30
C ALA A 102 1.92 -17.43 3.99
N GLY A 103 2.52 -16.68 3.06
CA GLY A 103 3.05 -17.22 1.81
C GLY A 103 4.24 -18.16 2.03
N ALA A 104 5.22 -17.74 2.83
CA ALA A 104 6.42 -18.53 3.10
C ALA A 104 6.13 -19.78 3.94
N LEU A 105 5.36 -19.67 5.02
CA LEU A 105 5.02 -20.82 5.88
C LEU A 105 4.13 -21.83 5.16
N GLY A 106 3.19 -21.36 4.32
CA GLY A 106 2.34 -22.24 3.52
C GLY A 106 3.18 -23.09 2.56
N ALA A 107 4.06 -22.45 1.77
CA ALA A 107 4.87 -23.14 0.77
C ALA A 107 6.00 -24.00 1.39
N GLN A 108 6.70 -23.49 2.41
CA GLN A 108 7.83 -24.21 3.01
C GLN A 108 7.41 -25.47 3.77
N LYS A 109 6.28 -25.43 4.50
CA LYS A 109 5.77 -26.63 5.22
C LYS A 109 5.39 -27.75 4.28
N ALA A 110 5.02 -27.44 3.04
CA ALA A 110 4.70 -28.41 2.01
C ALA A 110 5.93 -28.90 1.21
N GLY A 111 7.13 -28.37 1.48
CA GLY A 111 8.35 -28.75 0.76
C GLY A 111 8.48 -28.10 -0.62
N ALA A 112 7.89 -26.93 -0.83
CA ALA A 112 7.95 -26.20 -2.10
C ALA A 112 9.39 -25.82 -2.49
N SER A 113 9.71 -26.01 -3.77
CA SER A 113 10.95 -25.59 -4.39
C SER A 113 10.99 -24.07 -4.57
N ARG A 114 12.19 -23.52 -4.75
CA ARG A 114 12.34 -22.08 -5.05
C ARG A 114 11.66 -21.71 -6.37
N ARG A 115 11.66 -22.61 -7.35
CA ARG A 115 10.97 -22.42 -8.63
C ARG A 115 9.46 -22.43 -8.44
N SER A 116 8.93 -23.38 -7.67
CA SER A 116 7.51 -23.44 -7.31
C SER A 116 7.04 -22.15 -6.65
N THR A 117 7.82 -21.62 -5.71
CA THR A 117 7.52 -20.34 -5.04
C THR A 117 7.45 -19.17 -6.03
N LEU A 118 8.41 -19.07 -6.97
CA LEU A 118 8.42 -18.03 -7.99
C LEU A 118 7.22 -18.12 -8.94
N PHE A 119 6.92 -19.32 -9.46
CA PHE A 119 5.78 -19.51 -10.34
C PHE A 119 4.45 -19.29 -9.61
N ALA A 120 4.36 -19.61 -8.32
CA ALA A 120 3.19 -19.31 -7.49
C ALA A 120 2.95 -17.79 -7.38
N MET A 121 4.01 -16.99 -7.22
CA MET A 121 3.88 -15.52 -7.20
C MET A 121 3.38 -14.99 -8.56
N ILE A 122 4.00 -15.42 -9.66
CA ILE A 122 3.60 -14.99 -11.01
C ILE A 122 2.17 -15.42 -11.32
N GLY A 123 1.86 -16.70 -11.06
CA GLY A 123 0.52 -17.24 -11.25
C GLY A 123 -0.50 -16.49 -10.41
N SER A 124 -0.16 -16.13 -9.17
CA SER A 124 -1.04 -15.33 -8.31
C SER A 124 -1.33 -13.94 -8.87
N MET A 125 -0.33 -13.26 -9.43
CA MET A 125 -0.53 -11.94 -10.03
C MET A 125 -1.45 -12.04 -11.25
N VAL A 126 -1.19 -13.00 -12.15
CA VAL A 126 -2.02 -13.23 -13.35
C VAL A 126 -3.45 -13.61 -12.94
N GLY A 127 -3.58 -14.52 -11.97
CA GLY A 127 -4.87 -14.94 -11.42
C GLY A 127 -5.64 -13.77 -10.81
N ALA A 128 -5.00 -12.95 -9.97
CA ALA A 128 -5.65 -11.82 -9.33
C ALA A 128 -6.13 -10.76 -10.33
N ILE A 129 -5.30 -10.44 -11.34
CA ILE A 129 -5.67 -9.55 -12.43
C ILE A 129 -6.88 -10.12 -13.19
N GLY A 130 -6.83 -11.39 -13.59
CA GLY A 130 -7.94 -12.05 -14.28
C GLY A 130 -9.22 -12.07 -13.43
N GLY A 131 -9.11 -12.40 -12.14
CA GLY A 131 -10.23 -12.42 -11.20
C GLY A 131 -10.90 -11.06 -11.03
N ALA A 132 -10.12 -9.97 -10.98
CA ALA A 132 -10.68 -8.62 -10.88
C ALA A 132 -11.64 -8.29 -12.05
N PHE A 133 -11.36 -8.77 -13.26
CA PHE A 133 -12.24 -8.60 -14.42
C PHE A 133 -13.46 -9.54 -14.41
N VAL A 134 -13.36 -10.70 -13.76
CA VAL A 134 -14.48 -11.67 -13.66
C VAL A 134 -15.51 -11.23 -12.62
N GLY A 135 -15.10 -10.52 -11.57
CA GLY A 135 -15.95 -10.10 -10.45
C GLY A 135 -17.00 -9.02 -10.76
N ILE A 136 -17.23 -8.66 -12.02
CA ILE A 136 -17.95 -7.45 -12.43
C ILE A 136 -19.48 -7.38 -12.17
N PRO A 137 -20.28 -8.44 -11.88
CA PRO A 137 -21.70 -8.21 -11.61
C PRO A 137 -21.99 -7.52 -10.26
N VAL A 138 -21.06 -7.55 -9.28
CA VAL A 138 -21.20 -6.84 -7.99
C VAL A 138 -20.07 -5.83 -7.84
N PRO A 139 -20.32 -4.51 -7.94
CA PRO A 139 -19.26 -3.51 -7.90
C PRO A 139 -18.49 -3.56 -6.57
N VAL A 140 -17.18 -3.35 -6.66
CA VAL A 140 -16.19 -3.32 -5.55
C VAL A 140 -15.99 -4.65 -4.82
N ILE A 141 -17.03 -5.23 -4.23
CA ILE A 141 -16.92 -6.48 -3.44
C ILE A 141 -16.60 -7.67 -4.35
N GLY A 142 -17.28 -7.77 -5.51
CA GLY A 142 -17.06 -8.84 -6.47
C GLY A 142 -15.61 -8.89 -6.98
N PRO A 143 -15.04 -7.79 -7.50
CA PRO A 143 -13.66 -7.75 -7.95
C PRO A 143 -12.64 -8.06 -6.86
N VAL A 144 -12.84 -7.60 -5.62
CA VAL A 144 -11.92 -7.87 -4.50
C VAL A 144 -11.89 -9.36 -4.16
N ILE A 145 -13.06 -9.96 -3.96
CA ILE A 145 -13.16 -11.40 -3.63
C ILE A 145 -12.63 -12.24 -4.80
N ALA A 146 -13.00 -11.90 -6.03
CA ALA A 146 -12.53 -12.60 -7.21
C ALA A 146 -11.01 -12.47 -7.38
N ALA A 147 -10.42 -11.29 -7.17
CA ALA A 147 -8.96 -11.12 -7.23
C ALA A 147 -8.23 -11.98 -6.18
N ILE A 148 -8.75 -12.05 -4.95
CA ILE A 148 -8.14 -12.87 -3.89
C ILE A 148 -8.24 -14.37 -4.23
N LEU A 149 -9.42 -14.84 -4.65
CA LEU A 149 -9.63 -16.26 -4.94
C LEU A 149 -8.89 -16.70 -6.19
N PHE A 150 -8.98 -15.94 -7.29
CA PHE A 150 -8.24 -16.25 -8.51
C PHE A 150 -6.74 -16.05 -8.32
N GLY A 151 -6.31 -15.13 -7.45
CA GLY A 151 -4.92 -15.03 -7.03
C GLY A 151 -4.44 -16.27 -6.30
N GLY A 152 -5.26 -16.84 -5.41
CA GLY A 152 -4.99 -18.14 -4.79
C GLY A 152 -4.91 -19.27 -5.82
N LEU A 153 -5.88 -19.35 -6.74
CA LEU A 153 -5.89 -20.39 -7.80
C LEU A 153 -4.69 -20.27 -8.74
N GLY A 154 -4.32 -19.05 -9.09
CA GLY A 154 -3.12 -18.76 -9.85
C GLY A 154 -1.85 -19.18 -9.10
N ALA A 155 -1.79 -18.97 -7.78
CA ALA A 155 -0.70 -19.46 -6.94
C ALA A 155 -0.60 -20.99 -6.96
N THR A 156 -1.74 -21.69 -6.85
CA THR A 156 -1.80 -23.15 -6.96
C THR A 156 -1.25 -23.64 -8.29
N ALA A 157 -1.76 -23.10 -9.40
CA ALA A 157 -1.37 -23.50 -10.75
C ALA A 157 0.12 -23.25 -10.99
N GLY A 158 0.62 -22.08 -10.57
CA GLY A 158 2.04 -21.73 -10.65
C GLY A 158 2.92 -22.65 -9.81
N ALA A 159 2.54 -22.90 -8.56
CA ALA A 159 3.28 -23.79 -7.66
C ALA A 159 3.37 -25.22 -8.22
N MET A 160 2.25 -25.76 -8.70
CA MET A 160 2.18 -27.09 -9.29
C MET A 160 3.00 -27.20 -10.57
N TYR A 161 2.96 -26.17 -11.42
CA TYR A 161 3.76 -26.10 -12.64
C TYR A 161 5.26 -26.13 -12.32
N GLY A 162 5.69 -25.34 -11.32
CA GLY A 162 7.07 -25.34 -10.86
C GLY A 162 7.55 -26.72 -10.40
N GLU A 163 6.75 -27.42 -9.59
CA GLU A 163 7.11 -28.75 -9.09
C GLU A 163 7.08 -29.84 -10.17
N TRP A 164 6.09 -29.77 -11.07
CA TRP A 164 5.99 -30.72 -12.17
C TRP A 164 7.18 -30.57 -13.14
N SER A 165 7.61 -29.35 -13.41
CA SER A 165 8.81 -29.10 -14.22
C SER A 165 10.12 -29.58 -13.57
N ASP A 166 10.13 -29.76 -12.24
CA ASP A 166 11.23 -30.35 -11.49
C ASP A 166 11.11 -31.89 -11.36
N GLY A 167 10.11 -32.51 -12.01
CA GLY A 167 9.94 -33.97 -12.08
C GLY A 167 9.19 -34.61 -10.91
N ARG A 168 8.57 -33.81 -10.03
CA ARG A 168 7.80 -34.32 -8.89
C ARG A 168 6.50 -35.01 -9.30
N SER A 169 6.05 -35.94 -8.46
CA SER A 169 4.79 -36.64 -8.67
C SER A 169 3.59 -35.70 -8.53
N TRP A 170 2.53 -35.96 -9.30
CA TRP A 170 1.31 -35.14 -9.29
C TRP A 170 0.69 -34.97 -7.89
N ARG A 171 0.75 -36.02 -7.05
CA ARG A 171 0.21 -36.01 -5.69
C ARG A 171 0.99 -35.08 -4.75
N GLU A 172 2.31 -35.04 -4.90
CA GLU A 172 3.17 -34.13 -4.13
C GLU A 172 2.96 -32.68 -4.58
N SER A 173 2.91 -32.44 -5.89
CA SER A 173 2.63 -31.11 -6.47
C SER A 173 1.27 -30.56 -6.03
N TRP A 174 0.22 -31.39 -5.95
CA TRP A 174 -1.10 -30.97 -5.46
C TRP A 174 -1.07 -30.51 -4.00
N THR A 175 -0.30 -31.20 -3.15
CA THR A 175 -0.15 -30.84 -1.73
C THR A 175 0.53 -29.48 -1.59
N ILE A 176 1.56 -29.22 -2.39
CA ILE A 176 2.26 -27.93 -2.47
C ILE A 176 1.33 -26.83 -3.00
N GLY A 177 0.58 -27.11 -4.08
CA GLY A 177 -0.37 -26.18 -4.66
C GLY A 177 -1.46 -25.75 -3.68
N HIS A 178 -2.07 -26.69 -2.94
CA HIS A 178 -3.11 -26.37 -1.96
C HIS A 178 -2.56 -25.54 -0.79
N ALA A 179 -1.32 -25.79 -0.37
CA ALA A 179 -0.67 -24.98 0.64
C ALA A 179 -0.36 -23.56 0.13
N ALA A 180 0.04 -23.43 -1.14
CA ALA A 180 0.23 -22.14 -1.81
C ALA A 180 -1.08 -21.34 -1.92
N PHE A 181 -2.20 -22.00 -2.23
CA PHE A 181 -3.54 -21.38 -2.26
C PHE A 181 -3.85 -20.67 -0.94
N TRP A 182 -3.88 -21.43 0.16
CA TRP A 182 -4.30 -20.91 1.46
C TRP A 182 -3.30 -19.92 2.03
N GLY A 183 -1.99 -20.17 1.83
CA GLY A 183 -0.94 -19.21 2.21
C GLY A 183 -1.15 -17.87 1.50
N ARG A 184 -1.42 -17.89 0.19
CA ARG A 184 -1.66 -16.68 -0.60
C ARG A 184 -2.96 -15.98 -0.20
N THR A 185 -4.06 -16.72 -0.05
CA THR A 185 -5.38 -16.17 0.27
C THR A 185 -5.42 -15.52 1.65
N PHE A 186 -4.95 -16.20 2.69
CA PHE A 186 -4.93 -15.62 4.04
C PHE A 186 -3.91 -14.49 4.17
N GLY A 187 -2.77 -14.58 3.48
CA GLY A 187 -1.79 -13.49 3.39
C GLY A 187 -2.38 -12.23 2.74
N ALA A 188 -3.06 -12.39 1.60
CA ALA A 188 -3.75 -11.30 0.91
C ALA A 188 -4.80 -10.65 1.81
N LEU A 189 -5.64 -11.46 2.46
CA LEU A 189 -6.67 -10.97 3.37
C LEU A 189 -6.08 -10.11 4.50
N GLY A 190 -5.02 -10.59 5.14
CA GLY A 190 -4.34 -9.84 6.20
C GLY A 190 -3.80 -8.49 5.70
N LYS A 191 -3.13 -8.48 4.55
CA LYS A 191 -2.60 -7.25 3.94
C LYS A 191 -3.70 -6.26 3.54
N ILE A 192 -4.79 -6.75 2.98
CA ILE A 192 -5.96 -5.96 2.58
C ILE A 192 -6.62 -5.33 3.81
N MET A 193 -6.81 -6.09 4.89
CA MET A 193 -7.38 -5.58 6.14
C MET A 193 -6.48 -4.52 6.79
N ALA A 194 -5.16 -4.73 6.78
CA ALA A 194 -4.21 -3.73 7.26
C ALA A 194 -4.28 -2.44 6.41
N GLY A 195 -4.39 -2.57 5.09
CA GLY A 195 -4.55 -1.42 4.21
C GLY A 195 -5.89 -0.69 4.40
N LEU A 196 -6.98 -1.40 4.72
CA LEU A 196 -8.25 -0.76 5.10
C LEU A 196 -8.10 0.06 6.37
N ALA A 197 -7.36 -0.46 7.37
CA ALA A 197 -7.07 0.30 8.59
C ALA A 197 -6.29 1.59 8.29
N ILE A 198 -5.33 1.56 7.37
CA ILE A 198 -4.61 2.75 6.90
C ILE A 198 -5.57 3.78 6.31
N ILE A 199 -6.50 3.37 5.43
CA ILE A 199 -7.50 4.28 4.87
C ILE A 199 -8.36 4.90 5.98
N VAL A 200 -8.82 4.11 6.95
CA VAL A 200 -9.61 4.61 8.08
C VAL A 200 -8.82 5.64 8.89
N ILE A 201 -7.54 5.38 9.17
CA ILE A 201 -6.65 6.33 9.86
C ILE A 201 -6.55 7.63 9.06
N THR A 202 -6.35 7.56 7.74
CA THR A 202 -6.28 8.73 6.87
C THR A 202 -7.59 9.51 6.88
N VAL A 203 -8.73 8.84 6.74
CA VAL A 203 -10.06 9.48 6.76
C VAL A 203 -10.32 10.17 8.09
N VAL A 204 -10.01 9.51 9.21
CA VAL A 204 -10.15 10.11 10.54
C VAL A 204 -9.23 11.32 10.68
N GLY A 205 -7.96 11.20 10.26
CA GLY A 205 -6.98 12.28 10.38
C GLY A 205 -7.26 13.50 9.51
N VAL A 206 -8.00 13.37 8.40
CA VAL A 206 -8.41 14.54 7.59
C VAL A 206 -9.75 15.14 8.01
N LEU A 207 -10.49 14.48 8.90
CA LEU A 207 -11.82 14.92 9.36
C LEU A 207 -11.81 15.54 10.76
N PHE A 208 -10.87 15.15 11.62
CA PHE A 208 -10.79 15.53 13.03
C PHE A 208 -9.42 16.11 13.36
#